data_AF-A0A4Q9N2Q4-F1
#
_entry.id   AF-A0A4Q9N2Q4-F1
#
_cell.length_a   1.000
_cell.length_b   1.000
_cell.length_c   1.000
_cell.angle_alpha   90.00
_cell.angle_beta   90.00
_cell.angle_gamma   90.00
#
_symmetry.space_group_name_H-M   'P 1'
#
loop_
_entity.id
_entity.type
_entity.pdbx_description
1 polymer ?
#
loop_
_entity_poly.entity_id
_entity_poly.type
_entity_poly.pdbx_seq_one_letter_code
_entity_poly.pdbx_strand_id
1 'polypeptide(L)'
;MSFSQFHPLERHPRTGEPHIRLTAPFDRIVITPPRQDDVPHIVAILNDYAVKKWLDGPPFPYLDMHAEEWIAKTKEQSDAVMHELRVANEEYPTGPSVAVSGCPVGCLRGVEEDGSEVFLGAIEFSRCNFPDLLNQQEQERMVARNDSRKRGDPDIVWCIGYYVAAPLHGRGLMSRAVRTLLEAWVVPRMGARQIRVETVIGNHGSIRVLEKLGFRIVDTVRRRKVTSAGELIDGFHVLYWHLSEGRQP
;
A
#
# COMPACT_ATOMS: atom_id res chain seq x y z
N MET A 1 14.02 25.56 4.31
CA MET A 1 12.65 25.90 3.87
C MET A 1 11.96 24.61 3.52
N SER A 2 10.80 24.33 4.14
CA SER A 2 10.01 23.12 3.85
C SER A 2 9.64 23.10 2.36
N PHE A 3 9.96 22.02 1.67
CA PHE A 3 9.38 21.73 0.35
C PHE A 3 7.88 21.48 0.56
N SER A 4 7.06 22.54 0.60
CA SER A 4 5.64 22.48 1.00
C SER A 4 4.87 21.37 0.29
N GLN A 5 5.08 21.24 -1.03
CA GLN A 5 4.39 20.22 -1.81
C GLN A 5 4.93 18.81 -1.58
N PHE A 6 6.20 18.63 -1.23
CA PHE A 6 6.77 17.29 -1.00
C PHE A 6 6.61 16.80 0.43
N HIS A 7 6.25 17.67 1.38
CA HIS A 7 6.02 17.27 2.77
C HIS A 7 4.95 16.16 2.87
N PRO A 8 5.15 15.10 3.69
CA PRO A 8 6.27 14.87 4.61
C PRO A 8 7.43 14.01 4.06
N LEU A 9 7.57 13.85 2.74
CA LEU A 9 8.68 13.08 2.18
C LEU A 9 10.02 13.70 2.56
N GLU A 10 10.88 12.86 3.14
CA GLU A 10 12.30 13.14 3.35
C GLU A 10 13.09 12.77 2.09
N ARG A 11 14.29 13.33 1.93
CA ARG A 11 15.19 12.98 0.83
C ARG A 11 16.37 12.21 1.36
N HIS A 12 16.66 11.06 0.76
CA HIS A 12 17.86 10.31 1.10
C HIS A 12 19.10 11.16 0.77
N PRO A 13 20.06 11.34 1.70
CA PRO A 13 21.10 12.38 1.59
C PRO A 13 22.07 12.17 0.41
N ARG A 14 22.27 10.92 -0.03
CA ARG A 14 23.18 10.59 -1.14
C ARG A 14 22.49 10.52 -2.49
N THR A 15 21.29 9.93 -2.53
CA THR A 15 20.59 9.63 -3.81
C THR A 15 19.50 10.64 -4.13
N GLY A 16 19.08 11.46 -3.14
CA GLY A 16 17.96 12.38 -3.27
C GLY A 16 16.59 11.70 -3.32
N GLU A 17 16.53 10.37 -3.20
CA GLU A 17 15.32 9.57 -3.30
C GLU A 17 14.31 9.93 -2.19
N PRO A 18 13.02 10.13 -2.52
CA PRO A 18 12.01 10.41 -1.52
C PRO A 18 11.76 9.20 -0.63
N HIS A 19 11.57 9.41 0.67
CA HIS A 19 11.19 8.35 1.59
C HIS A 19 10.40 8.88 2.78
N ILE A 20 9.75 7.97 3.51
CA ILE A 20 9.18 8.22 4.83
C ILE A 20 9.87 7.27 5.81
N ARG A 21 10.43 7.80 6.89
CA ARG A 21 11.02 6.98 7.97
C ARG A 21 9.96 6.59 8.97
N LEU A 22 9.95 5.33 9.39
CA LEU A 22 9.09 4.91 10.50
C LEU A 22 9.60 5.46 11.83
N THR A 23 8.71 5.61 12.80
CA THR A 23 9.09 5.99 14.16
C THR A 23 9.45 4.75 15.00
N ALA A 24 10.15 4.98 16.12
CA ALA A 24 10.55 3.92 17.06
C ALA A 24 9.37 2.98 17.43
N PRO A 25 9.59 1.66 17.52
CA PRO A 25 10.90 0.98 17.52
C PRO A 25 11.39 0.56 16.12
N PHE A 26 10.83 1.11 15.04
CA PHE A 26 11.18 0.75 13.65
C PHE A 26 11.91 1.87 12.92
N ASP A 27 12.64 2.72 13.61
CA ASP A 27 13.36 3.89 13.06
C ASP A 27 14.48 3.54 12.07
N ARG A 28 14.91 2.27 12.04
CA ARG A 28 15.76 1.69 10.98
C ARG A 28 14.98 1.21 9.74
N ILE A 29 13.67 1.46 9.67
CA ILE A 29 12.86 1.15 8.49
C ILE A 29 12.47 2.44 7.78
N VAL A 30 12.67 2.47 6.46
CA VAL A 30 12.19 3.53 5.57
C VAL A 30 11.21 2.96 4.55
N ILE A 31 10.29 3.80 4.07
CA ILE A 31 9.36 3.48 2.99
C ILE A 31 9.77 4.29 1.77
N THR A 32 10.06 3.63 0.65
CA THR A 32 10.60 4.26 -0.56
C THR A 32 9.75 3.91 -1.79
N PRO A 33 10.05 4.51 -2.97
CA PRO A 33 9.64 3.98 -4.26
C PRO A 33 10.22 2.57 -4.52
N PRO A 34 9.66 1.82 -5.48
CA PRO A 34 10.21 0.53 -5.90
C PRO A 34 11.54 0.72 -6.66
N ARG A 35 12.45 -0.25 -6.52
CA ARG A 35 13.75 -0.28 -7.20
C ARG A 35 13.89 -1.56 -8.02
N GLN A 36 14.61 -1.48 -9.13
CA GLN A 36 14.87 -2.65 -9.96
C GLN A 36 15.66 -3.73 -9.20
N ASP A 37 16.57 -3.31 -8.31
CA ASP A 37 17.39 -4.22 -7.50
C ASP A 37 16.58 -5.01 -6.45
N ASP A 38 15.27 -4.74 -6.32
CA ASP A 38 14.39 -5.47 -5.42
C ASP A 38 13.94 -6.83 -5.96
N VAL A 39 14.08 -7.08 -7.27
CA VAL A 39 13.63 -8.33 -7.93
C VAL A 39 13.99 -9.58 -7.13
N PRO A 40 15.26 -9.86 -6.77
CA PRO A 40 15.60 -11.09 -6.04
C PRO A 40 14.92 -11.19 -4.67
N HIS A 41 14.71 -10.06 -3.97
CA HIS A 41 14.05 -10.03 -2.67
C HIS A 41 12.54 -10.27 -2.80
N ILE A 42 11.89 -9.65 -3.79
CA ILE A 42 10.47 -9.84 -4.07
C ILE A 42 10.20 -11.29 -4.44
N VAL A 43 11.02 -11.87 -5.34
CA VAL A 43 10.91 -13.27 -5.76
C VAL A 43 11.08 -14.21 -4.59
N ALA A 44 12.08 -13.98 -3.73
CA ALA A 44 12.27 -14.79 -2.53
C ALA A 44 11.07 -14.72 -1.58
N ILE A 45 10.56 -13.51 -1.30
CA ILE A 45 9.44 -13.30 -0.37
C ILE A 45 8.13 -13.90 -0.91
N LEU A 46 7.84 -13.74 -2.20
CA LEU A 46 6.60 -14.20 -2.80
C LEU A 46 6.59 -15.71 -3.14
N ASN A 47 7.75 -16.37 -3.11
CA ASN A 47 7.84 -17.82 -3.11
C ASN A 47 7.88 -18.45 -1.70
N ASP A 48 8.04 -17.66 -0.64
CA ASP A 48 7.92 -18.15 0.73
C ASP A 48 6.46 -18.54 1.02
N TYR A 49 6.24 -19.82 1.30
CA TYR A 49 4.91 -20.37 1.59
C TYR A 49 4.19 -19.64 2.73
N ALA A 50 4.93 -19.18 3.76
CA ALA A 50 4.34 -18.46 4.89
C ALA A 50 3.71 -17.13 4.48
N VAL A 51 4.17 -16.53 3.37
CA VAL A 51 3.60 -15.34 2.75
C VAL A 51 2.57 -15.73 1.68
N LYS A 52 2.97 -16.58 0.74
CA LYS A 52 2.20 -16.86 -0.48
C LYS A 52 0.82 -17.47 -0.23
N LYS A 53 0.67 -18.33 0.78
CA LYS A 53 -0.62 -18.98 1.10
C LYS A 53 -1.75 -17.99 1.41
N TRP A 54 -1.40 -16.75 1.73
CA TRP A 54 -2.36 -15.68 2.03
C TRP A 54 -2.59 -14.71 0.86
N LEU A 55 -1.91 -14.91 -0.27
CA LEU A 55 -1.96 -14.02 -1.43
C LEU A 55 -2.58 -14.75 -2.62
N ASP A 56 -3.72 -14.23 -3.09
CA ASP A 56 -4.44 -14.81 -4.23
C ASP A 56 -4.04 -14.17 -5.58
N GLY A 57 -3.63 -12.89 -5.57
CA GLY A 57 -3.30 -12.14 -6.79
C GLY A 57 -2.01 -12.58 -7.50
N PRO A 58 -0.86 -12.61 -6.83
CA PRO A 58 0.41 -12.96 -7.46
C PRO A 58 0.43 -14.41 -8.01
N PRO A 59 1.05 -14.67 -9.17
CA PRO A 59 1.24 -16.03 -9.70
C PRO A 59 2.14 -16.89 -8.78
N PHE A 60 2.14 -18.21 -9.01
CA PHE A 60 3.03 -19.15 -8.33
C PHE A 60 3.48 -20.27 -9.29
N PRO A 61 4.77 -20.62 -9.36
CA PRO A 61 5.90 -19.93 -8.71
C PRO A 61 6.01 -18.47 -9.17
N TYR A 62 6.49 -17.61 -8.28
CA TYR A 62 6.74 -16.21 -8.61
C TYR A 62 8.11 -16.10 -9.29
N LEU A 63 8.19 -15.48 -10.45
CA LEU A 63 9.38 -15.45 -11.30
C LEU A 63 9.91 -14.02 -11.37
N ASP A 64 11.17 -13.86 -11.76
CA ASP A 64 11.81 -12.56 -11.96
C ASP A 64 10.97 -11.65 -12.85
N MET A 65 10.47 -12.16 -13.99
CA MET A 65 9.61 -11.39 -14.89
C MET A 65 8.35 -10.84 -14.21
N HIS A 66 7.76 -11.58 -13.25
CA HIS A 66 6.59 -11.10 -12.51
C HIS A 66 6.97 -9.95 -11.56
N ALA A 67 8.15 -10.02 -10.95
CA ALA A 67 8.67 -8.95 -10.09
C ALA A 67 9.01 -7.71 -10.92
N GLU A 68 9.64 -7.89 -12.09
CA GLU A 68 10.00 -6.82 -13.02
C GLU A 68 8.76 -6.08 -13.52
N GLU A 69 7.72 -6.80 -13.96
CA GLU A 69 6.44 -6.23 -14.38
C GLU A 69 5.77 -5.44 -13.25
N TRP A 70 5.78 -5.99 -12.03
CA TRP A 70 5.23 -5.32 -10.86
C TRP A 70 6.02 -4.04 -10.49
N ILE A 71 7.35 -4.09 -10.51
CA ILE A 71 8.22 -2.93 -10.26
C ILE A 71 7.94 -1.85 -11.31
N ALA A 72 7.92 -2.20 -12.59
CA ALA A 72 7.71 -1.26 -13.68
C ALA A 72 6.38 -0.50 -13.50
N LYS A 73 5.29 -1.24 -13.24
CA LYS A 73 3.96 -0.66 -13.00
C LYS A 73 3.93 0.22 -11.76
N THR A 74 4.47 -0.25 -10.63
CA THR A 74 4.48 0.51 -9.37
C THR A 74 5.36 1.75 -9.49
N LYS A 75 6.46 1.68 -10.25
CA LYS A 75 7.36 2.81 -10.49
C LYS A 75 6.70 3.88 -11.36
N GLU A 76 5.97 3.49 -12.41
CA GLU A 76 5.19 4.40 -13.23
C GLU A 76 4.17 5.19 -12.38
N GLN A 77 3.43 4.50 -11.52
CA GLN A 77 2.46 5.12 -10.60
C GLN A 77 3.14 6.08 -9.62
N SER A 78 4.26 5.67 -9.03
CA SER A 78 5.07 6.51 -8.15
C SER A 78 5.55 7.77 -8.88
N ASP A 79 6.09 7.63 -10.08
CA ASP A 79 6.63 8.73 -10.87
C ASP A 79 5.56 9.72 -11.32
N ALA A 80 4.36 9.24 -11.62
CA ALA A 80 3.20 10.07 -11.92
C ALA A 80 2.85 10.96 -10.71
N VAL A 81 2.79 10.38 -9.49
CA VAL A 81 2.54 11.17 -8.27
C VAL A 81 3.67 12.16 -8.01
N MET A 82 4.93 11.76 -8.18
CA MET A 82 6.08 12.67 -8.04
C MET A 82 6.07 13.79 -9.09
N HIS A 83 5.51 13.55 -10.27
CA HIS A 83 5.31 14.58 -11.29
C HIS A 83 4.22 15.57 -10.90
N GLU A 84 3.08 15.11 -10.37
CA GLU A 84 2.03 15.99 -9.83
C GLU A 84 2.59 16.94 -8.76
N LEU A 85 3.44 16.42 -7.86
CA LEU A 85 4.09 17.22 -6.82
C LEU A 85 5.06 18.26 -7.40
N ARG A 86 5.82 17.90 -8.44
CA ARG A 86 6.75 18.82 -9.11
C ARG A 86 6.01 19.98 -9.77
N VAL A 87 4.96 19.67 -10.54
CA VAL A 87 4.11 20.69 -11.18
C VAL A 87 3.49 21.60 -10.13
N ALA A 88 2.89 21.05 -9.07
CA ALA A 88 2.31 21.84 -8.00
C ALA A 88 3.33 22.71 -7.26
N ASN A 89 4.57 22.24 -7.12
CA ASN A 89 5.63 23.00 -6.46
C ASN A 89 6.14 24.15 -7.34
N GLU A 90 6.11 24.01 -8.66
CA GLU A 90 6.44 25.07 -9.60
C GLU A 90 5.34 26.14 -9.66
N GLU A 91 4.07 25.72 -9.69
CA GLU A 91 2.92 26.63 -9.77
C GLU A 91 2.59 27.31 -8.43
N TYR A 92 2.67 26.58 -7.31
CA TYR A 92 2.27 27.03 -5.98
C TYR A 92 3.28 26.62 -4.88
N PRO A 93 4.54 27.10 -4.94
CA PRO A 93 5.62 26.67 -4.04
C PRO A 93 5.35 26.91 -2.55
N THR A 94 4.61 27.97 -2.23
CA THR A 94 4.24 28.37 -0.86
C THR A 94 2.76 28.13 -0.55
N GLY A 95 2.02 27.55 -1.49
CA GLY A 95 0.61 27.21 -1.32
C GLY A 95 0.39 26.02 -0.39
N PRO A 96 -0.89 25.76 -0.02
CA PRO A 96 -1.24 24.54 0.68
C PRO A 96 -0.89 23.30 -0.15
N SER A 97 -0.62 22.18 0.53
CA SER A 97 -0.36 20.91 -0.11
C SER A 97 -1.51 20.48 -1.02
N VAL A 98 -1.20 20.14 -2.27
CA VAL A 98 -2.20 19.62 -3.21
C VAL A 98 -2.55 18.17 -2.92
N ALA A 99 -3.79 17.79 -3.25
CA ALA A 99 -4.20 16.40 -3.28
C ALA A 99 -3.59 15.68 -4.50
N VAL A 100 -3.06 14.47 -4.29
CA VAL A 100 -2.40 13.64 -5.30
C VAL A 100 -3.19 12.36 -5.59
N SER A 101 -2.88 11.73 -6.72
CA SER A 101 -3.58 10.54 -7.22
C SER A 101 -3.18 9.22 -6.54
N GLY A 102 -2.18 9.22 -5.67
CA GLY A 102 -1.71 7.99 -5.02
C GLY A 102 -0.61 8.23 -3.99
N CYS A 103 0.08 7.14 -3.61
CA CYS A 103 1.24 7.18 -2.71
C CYS A 103 2.52 6.89 -3.51
N PRO A 104 3.53 7.78 -3.51
CA PRO A 104 4.76 7.59 -4.28
C PRO A 104 5.74 6.63 -3.59
N VAL A 105 5.46 6.23 -2.35
CA VAL A 105 6.30 5.33 -1.56
C VAL A 105 5.46 4.20 -1.00
N GLY A 106 5.98 2.99 -1.04
CA GLY A 106 5.28 1.79 -0.58
C GLY A 106 6.18 0.62 -0.23
N CYS A 107 7.46 0.65 -0.65
CA CYS A 107 8.42 -0.41 -0.42
C CYS A 107 9.08 -0.24 0.95
N LEU A 108 8.90 -1.21 1.84
CA LEU A 108 9.53 -1.25 3.15
C LEU A 108 10.98 -1.68 3.00
N ARG A 109 11.91 -0.90 3.57
CA ARG A 109 13.35 -1.22 3.55
C ARG A 109 13.95 -1.14 4.93
N GLY A 110 14.73 -2.15 5.29
CA GLY A 110 15.59 -2.12 6.47
C GLY A 110 16.91 -1.45 6.13
N VAL A 111 17.32 -0.49 6.97
CA VAL A 111 18.62 0.19 6.87
C VAL A 111 19.58 -0.50 7.84
N GLU A 112 20.63 -1.12 7.29
CA GLU A 112 21.67 -1.82 8.04
C GLU A 112 22.72 -0.85 8.60
N GLU A 113 23.62 -1.33 9.46
CA GLU A 113 24.63 -0.49 10.12
C GLU A 113 25.67 0.11 9.17
N ASP A 114 25.96 -0.59 8.08
CA ASP A 114 26.82 -0.11 6.99
C ASP A 114 26.09 0.86 6.04
N GLY A 115 24.80 1.11 6.29
CA GLY A 115 23.94 1.97 5.49
C GLY A 115 23.44 1.32 4.20
N SER A 116 23.63 0.02 4.02
CA SER A 116 22.92 -0.74 2.97
C SER A 116 21.43 -0.85 3.31
N GLU A 117 20.62 -1.03 2.28
CA GLU A 117 19.16 -1.09 2.42
C GLU A 117 18.61 -2.36 1.79
N VAL A 118 17.83 -3.13 2.54
CA VAL A 118 17.27 -4.41 2.12
C VAL A 118 15.76 -4.30 1.97
N PHE A 119 15.21 -4.75 0.85
CA PHE A 119 13.75 -4.81 0.64
C PHE A 119 13.11 -5.85 1.56
N LEU A 120 12.05 -5.44 2.26
CA LEU A 120 11.37 -6.26 3.27
C LEU A 120 9.92 -6.59 2.92
N GLY A 121 9.30 -5.85 2.00
CA GLY A 121 7.89 -5.97 1.66
C GLY A 121 7.32 -4.70 1.04
N ALA A 122 6.03 -4.73 0.73
CA ALA A 122 5.36 -3.60 0.08
C ALA A 122 3.98 -3.32 0.69
N ILE A 123 3.56 -2.06 0.57
CA ILE A 123 2.20 -1.57 0.81
C ILE A 123 1.77 -0.84 -0.46
N GLU A 124 0.59 -1.17 -0.95
CA GLU A 124 0.01 -0.57 -2.15
C GLU A 124 -1.35 0.05 -1.83
N PHE A 125 -1.61 1.21 -2.43
CA PHE A 125 -2.92 1.86 -2.42
C PHE A 125 -3.37 2.06 -3.86
N SER A 126 -4.61 1.70 -4.15
CA SER A 126 -5.21 1.89 -5.47
C SER A 126 -6.66 2.33 -5.32
N ARG A 127 -7.25 2.93 -6.36
CA ARG A 127 -8.71 3.05 -6.39
C ARG A 127 -9.31 1.66 -6.40
N CYS A 128 -10.28 1.42 -5.54
CA CYS A 128 -10.78 0.07 -5.33
C CYS A 128 -11.54 -0.43 -6.56
N ASN A 129 -11.27 -1.68 -6.92
CA ASN A 129 -11.91 -2.40 -8.02
C ASN A 129 -13.03 -3.36 -7.54
N PHE A 130 -13.36 -3.36 -6.24
CA PHE A 130 -14.43 -4.18 -5.63
C PHE A 130 -14.40 -5.67 -6.07
N PRO A 131 -13.30 -6.41 -5.83
CA PRO A 131 -13.10 -7.75 -6.40
C PRO A 131 -14.03 -8.84 -5.84
N ASP A 132 -14.71 -8.56 -4.73
CA ASP A 132 -15.75 -9.39 -4.14
C ASP A 132 -17.08 -9.39 -4.89
N LEU A 133 -17.38 -8.32 -5.64
CA LEU A 133 -18.64 -8.19 -6.36
C LEU A 133 -18.73 -9.21 -7.50
N LEU A 134 -19.56 -10.23 -7.31
CA LEU A 134 -19.75 -11.31 -8.29
C LEU A 134 -20.57 -10.88 -9.50
N ASN A 135 -21.40 -9.85 -9.34
CA ASN A 135 -22.14 -9.27 -10.45
C ASN A 135 -21.22 -8.29 -11.20
N GLN A 136 -20.73 -8.72 -12.36
CA GLN A 136 -19.80 -7.94 -13.17
C GLN A 136 -20.34 -6.57 -13.59
N GLN A 137 -21.64 -6.46 -13.92
CA GLN A 137 -22.23 -5.16 -14.30
C GLN A 137 -22.29 -4.20 -13.12
N GLU A 138 -22.55 -4.71 -11.91
CA GLU A 138 -22.54 -3.91 -10.69
C GLU A 138 -21.11 -3.47 -10.34
N GLN A 139 -20.15 -4.39 -10.44
CA GLN A 139 -18.73 -4.10 -10.26
C GLN A 139 -18.26 -2.99 -11.21
N GLU A 140 -18.51 -3.13 -12.51
CA GLU A 140 -18.14 -2.13 -13.52
C GLU A 140 -18.75 -0.76 -13.23
N ARG A 141 -20.03 -0.72 -12.81
CA ARG A 141 -20.69 0.54 -12.41
C ARG A 141 -20.02 1.17 -11.19
N MET A 142 -19.67 0.39 -10.18
CA MET A 142 -19.01 0.88 -8.97
C MET A 142 -17.59 1.38 -9.27
N VAL A 143 -16.83 0.65 -10.08
CA VAL A 143 -15.50 1.05 -10.55
C VAL A 143 -15.57 2.36 -11.34
N ALA A 144 -16.45 2.43 -12.36
CA ALA A 144 -16.60 3.64 -13.17
C ALA A 144 -16.98 4.86 -12.34
N ARG A 145 -17.91 4.70 -11.38
CA ARG A 145 -18.27 5.76 -10.44
C ARG A 145 -17.07 6.18 -9.59
N ASN A 146 -16.30 5.23 -9.04
CA ASN A 146 -15.14 5.52 -8.21
C ASN A 146 -14.03 6.21 -9.02
N ASP A 147 -13.75 5.77 -10.25
CA ASP A 147 -12.72 6.34 -11.12
C ASP A 147 -13.05 7.73 -11.65
N SER A 148 -14.34 8.05 -11.84
CA SER A 148 -14.79 9.39 -12.24
C SER A 148 -14.53 10.49 -11.20
N ARG A 149 -14.22 10.12 -9.95
CA ARG A 149 -14.01 11.08 -8.86
C ARG A 149 -12.69 11.83 -9.03
N LYS A 150 -12.69 13.12 -8.73
CA LYS A 150 -11.49 13.97 -8.82
C LYS A 150 -10.49 13.62 -7.70
N ARG A 151 -9.20 13.85 -7.92
CA ARG A 151 -8.17 13.67 -6.88
C ARG A 151 -8.56 14.44 -5.60
N GLY A 152 -8.40 13.81 -4.44
CA GLY A 152 -8.76 14.40 -3.16
C GLY A 152 -10.25 14.35 -2.81
N ASP A 153 -11.12 13.81 -3.68
CA ASP A 153 -12.53 13.59 -3.34
C ASP A 153 -12.65 12.61 -2.17
N PRO A 154 -13.27 13.01 -1.03
CA PRO A 154 -13.38 12.18 0.17
C PRO A 154 -14.17 10.89 -0.04
N ASP A 155 -15.01 10.83 -1.06
CA ASP A 155 -15.82 9.67 -1.37
C ASP A 155 -15.07 8.61 -2.22
N ILE A 156 -13.80 8.87 -2.60
CA ILE A 156 -13.00 7.84 -3.26
C ILE A 156 -12.85 6.64 -2.32
N VAL A 157 -13.23 5.46 -2.82
CA VAL A 157 -12.95 4.20 -2.15
C VAL A 157 -11.57 3.74 -2.57
N TRP A 158 -10.62 3.83 -1.65
CA TRP A 158 -9.29 3.26 -1.84
C TRP A 158 -9.28 1.79 -1.43
N CYS A 159 -8.47 0.99 -2.08
CA CYS A 159 -8.12 -0.36 -1.64
C CYS A 159 -6.65 -0.42 -1.24
N ILE A 160 -6.35 -1.23 -0.21
CA ILE A 160 -5.00 -1.44 0.29
C ILE A 160 -4.60 -2.93 0.16
N GLY A 161 -3.38 -3.18 -0.30
CA GLY A 161 -2.73 -4.48 -0.27
C GLY A 161 -1.35 -4.37 0.39
N TYR A 162 -0.89 -5.43 1.05
CA TYR A 162 0.46 -5.44 1.61
C TYR A 162 0.98 -6.85 1.86
N TYR A 163 2.31 -6.97 1.90
CA TYR A 163 3.01 -8.15 2.36
C TYR A 163 4.36 -7.77 2.97
N VAL A 164 4.92 -8.65 3.78
CA VAL A 164 6.26 -8.49 4.37
C VAL A 164 6.90 -9.86 4.54
N ALA A 165 8.23 -9.93 4.48
CA ALA A 165 9.00 -11.15 4.65
C ALA A 165 8.61 -11.90 5.92
N ALA A 166 8.52 -13.23 5.84
CA ALA A 166 8.03 -14.08 6.92
C ALA A 166 8.75 -13.90 8.27
N PRO A 167 10.09 -13.74 8.34
CA PRO A 167 10.79 -13.51 9.62
C PRO A 167 10.34 -12.26 10.39
N LEU A 168 9.67 -11.32 9.72
CA LEU A 168 9.21 -10.05 10.28
C LEU A 168 7.74 -10.09 10.72
N HIS A 169 7.04 -11.21 10.50
CA HIS A 169 5.65 -11.40 10.94
C HIS A 169 5.54 -11.32 12.47
N GLY A 170 4.37 -10.93 12.97
CA GLY A 170 4.09 -10.89 14.41
C GLY A 170 4.79 -9.78 15.20
N ARG A 171 5.71 -9.01 14.59
CA ARG A 171 6.48 -7.96 15.28
C ARG A 171 5.77 -6.61 15.35
N GLY A 172 4.65 -6.43 14.63
CA GLY A 172 3.92 -5.17 14.56
C GLY A 172 4.44 -4.17 13.52
N LEU A 173 5.44 -4.55 12.72
CA LEU A 173 6.03 -3.71 11.66
C LEU A 173 4.97 -3.22 10.67
N MET A 174 4.18 -4.14 10.09
CA MET A 174 3.16 -3.76 9.10
C MET A 174 2.09 -2.83 9.67
N SER A 175 1.67 -3.05 10.93
CA SER A 175 0.74 -2.11 11.60
C SER A 175 1.35 -0.72 11.75
N ARG A 176 2.64 -0.60 12.10
CA ARG A 176 3.29 0.71 12.17
C ARG A 176 3.43 1.35 10.80
N ALA A 177 3.84 0.57 9.78
CA ALA A 177 4.06 1.08 8.44
C ALA A 177 2.78 1.60 7.79
N VAL A 178 1.70 0.81 7.82
CA VAL A 178 0.39 1.24 7.28
C VAL A 178 -0.13 2.45 8.06
N ARG A 179 -0.06 2.46 9.40
CA ARG A 179 -0.44 3.63 10.21
C ARG A 179 0.30 4.89 9.75
N THR A 180 1.62 4.77 9.58
CA THR A 180 2.49 5.88 9.17
C THR A 180 2.06 6.41 7.81
N LEU A 181 1.83 5.55 6.82
CA LEU A 181 1.34 5.99 5.51
C LEU A 181 -0.06 6.60 5.57
N LEU A 182 -0.96 6.05 6.39
CA LEU A 182 -2.30 6.60 6.58
C LEU A 182 -2.25 8.03 7.10
N GLU A 183 -1.52 8.25 8.20
CA GLU A 183 -1.45 9.53 8.91
C GLU A 183 -0.61 10.56 8.13
N ALA A 184 0.53 10.14 7.55
CA ALA A 184 1.47 11.04 6.88
C ALA A 184 1.10 11.34 5.42
N TRP A 185 0.42 10.42 4.72
CA TRP A 185 0.19 10.54 3.28
C TRP A 185 -1.26 10.32 2.85
N VAL A 186 -1.83 9.15 3.10
CA VAL A 186 -3.11 8.75 2.48
C VAL A 186 -4.26 9.66 2.90
N VAL A 187 -4.32 10.05 4.17
CA VAL A 187 -5.33 11.00 4.66
C VAL A 187 -5.07 12.44 4.21
N PRO A 188 -3.89 13.04 4.46
CA PRO A 188 -3.66 14.46 4.15
C PRO A 188 -3.38 14.73 2.67
N ARG A 189 -2.72 13.80 1.95
CA ARG A 189 -2.25 14.00 0.57
C ARG A 189 -3.16 13.34 -0.46
N MET A 190 -3.80 12.21 -0.17
CA MET A 190 -4.75 11.60 -1.12
C MET A 190 -6.21 12.00 -0.84
N GLY A 191 -6.47 12.68 0.30
CA GLY A 191 -7.81 13.07 0.73
C GLY A 191 -8.68 11.89 1.19
N ALA A 192 -8.08 10.72 1.44
CA ALA A 192 -8.82 9.51 1.74
C ALA A 192 -9.64 9.67 3.04
N ARG A 193 -10.91 9.26 2.97
CA ARG A 193 -11.81 9.12 4.12
C ARG A 193 -12.34 7.71 4.32
N GLN A 194 -12.13 6.84 3.33
CA GLN A 194 -12.52 5.45 3.39
C GLN A 194 -11.52 4.57 2.64
N ILE A 195 -11.20 3.42 3.23
CA ILE A 195 -10.32 2.41 2.66
C ILE A 195 -10.96 1.05 2.87
N ARG A 196 -11.02 0.28 1.80
CA ARG A 196 -11.55 -1.06 1.73
C ARG A 196 -10.40 -2.06 1.60
N VAL A 197 -10.57 -3.27 2.11
CA VAL A 197 -9.62 -4.36 1.93
C VAL A 197 -10.35 -5.70 1.98
N GLU A 198 -9.86 -6.65 1.20
CA GLU A 198 -10.24 -8.06 1.30
C GLU A 198 -9.09 -8.87 1.88
N THR A 199 -9.41 -9.78 2.79
CA THR A 199 -8.43 -10.70 3.36
C THR A 199 -9.00 -12.11 3.42
N VAL A 200 -8.19 -13.10 3.07
CA VAL A 200 -8.57 -14.51 3.08
C VAL A 200 -9.09 -14.89 4.47
N ILE A 201 -10.22 -15.62 4.54
CA ILE A 201 -10.75 -16.14 5.80
C ILE A 201 -9.68 -17.00 6.48
N GLY A 202 -9.37 -16.69 7.74
CA GLY A 202 -8.30 -17.35 8.51
C GLY A 202 -6.94 -16.66 8.45
N ASN A 203 -6.77 -15.59 7.66
CA ASN A 203 -5.56 -14.76 7.68
C ASN A 203 -5.53 -13.86 8.94
N HIS A 204 -5.36 -14.48 10.11
CA HIS A 204 -5.35 -13.81 11.41
C HIS A 204 -4.23 -12.77 11.55
N GLY A 205 -3.16 -12.88 10.76
CA GLY A 205 -2.08 -11.89 10.74
C GLY A 205 -2.55 -10.57 10.14
N SER A 206 -3.10 -10.62 8.92
CA SER A 206 -3.65 -9.45 8.22
C SER A 206 -4.85 -8.86 8.97
N ILE A 207 -5.79 -9.70 9.44
CA ILE A 207 -6.96 -9.24 10.21
C ILE A 207 -6.51 -8.44 11.44
N ARG A 208 -5.56 -8.95 12.22
CA ARG A 208 -5.04 -8.23 13.41
C ARG A 208 -4.32 -6.93 13.07
N VAL A 209 -3.64 -6.84 11.92
CA VAL A 209 -3.05 -5.59 11.44
C VAL A 209 -4.17 -4.56 11.17
N LEU A 210 -5.20 -4.97 10.43
CA LEU A 210 -6.33 -4.14 10.03
C LEU A 210 -7.15 -3.67 11.24
N GLU A 211 -7.49 -4.56 12.16
CA GLU A 211 -8.24 -4.23 13.39
C GLU A 211 -7.49 -3.20 14.25
N LYS A 212 -6.16 -3.35 14.42
CA LYS A 212 -5.31 -2.37 15.14
C LYS A 212 -5.31 -0.98 14.50
N LEU A 213 -5.64 -0.89 13.22
CA LEU A 213 -5.75 0.36 12.47
C LEU A 213 -7.17 0.91 12.45
N GLY A 214 -8.14 0.18 13.03
CA GLY A 214 -9.54 0.58 13.11
C GLY A 214 -10.40 0.10 11.95
N PHE A 215 -9.88 -0.76 11.07
CA PHE A 215 -10.71 -1.45 10.08
C PHE A 215 -11.69 -2.39 10.80
N ARG A 216 -12.89 -2.51 10.24
CA ARG A 216 -13.94 -3.40 10.74
C ARG A 216 -14.41 -4.31 9.63
N ILE A 217 -14.62 -5.59 9.95
CA ILE A 217 -15.30 -6.51 9.05
C ILE A 217 -16.74 -6.02 8.87
N VAL A 218 -17.12 -5.75 7.63
CA VAL A 218 -18.48 -5.34 7.27
C VAL A 218 -19.24 -6.46 6.56
N ASP A 219 -18.52 -7.39 5.92
CA ASP A 219 -19.10 -8.52 5.23
C ASP A 219 -18.13 -9.70 5.16
N THR A 220 -18.65 -10.89 4.86
CA THR A 220 -17.87 -12.11 4.59
C THR A 220 -18.41 -12.80 3.34
N VAL A 221 -17.63 -12.74 2.27
CA VAL A 221 -17.99 -13.34 0.99
C VAL A 221 -17.45 -14.75 0.92
N ARG A 222 -18.35 -15.74 0.99
CA ARG A 222 -18.02 -17.15 0.86
C ARG A 222 -17.93 -17.52 -0.62
N ARG A 223 -16.70 -17.75 -1.08
CA ARG A 223 -16.40 -18.14 -2.46
C ARG A 223 -15.21 -19.09 -2.42
N ARG A 224 -15.48 -20.38 -2.58
CA ARG A 224 -14.40 -21.36 -2.70
C ARG A 224 -13.60 -21.10 -3.97
N LYS A 225 -12.29 -20.97 -3.80
CA LYS A 225 -11.33 -20.77 -4.90
C LYS A 225 -10.06 -21.52 -4.58
N VAL A 226 -9.40 -22.02 -5.61
CA VAL A 226 -8.02 -22.51 -5.52
C VAL A 226 -7.09 -21.35 -5.93
N THR A 227 -6.17 -20.97 -5.05
CA THR A 227 -5.18 -19.93 -5.33
C THR A 227 -4.17 -20.42 -6.36
N SER A 228 -3.36 -19.52 -6.93
CA SER A 228 -2.27 -19.91 -7.84
C SER A 228 -1.24 -20.86 -7.20
N ALA A 229 -1.15 -20.92 -5.87
CA ALA A 229 -0.29 -21.87 -5.15
C ALA A 229 -0.97 -23.23 -4.86
N GLY A 230 -2.19 -23.46 -5.33
CA GLY A 230 -2.93 -24.71 -5.09
C GLY A 230 -3.70 -24.75 -3.76
N GLU A 231 -3.66 -23.68 -2.96
CA GLU A 231 -4.39 -23.60 -1.69
C GLU A 231 -5.89 -23.40 -1.93
N LEU A 232 -6.72 -24.21 -1.28
CA LEU A 232 -8.16 -23.98 -1.24
C LEU A 232 -8.48 -22.91 -0.19
N ILE A 233 -9.09 -21.81 -0.63
CA ILE A 233 -9.62 -20.76 0.24
C ILE A 233 -11.14 -20.79 0.21
N ASP A 234 -11.78 -20.58 1.37
CA ASP A 234 -13.25 -20.61 1.51
C ASP A 234 -13.93 -19.26 1.23
N GLY A 235 -13.14 -18.20 1.02
CA GLY A 235 -13.62 -16.86 0.77
C GLY A 235 -12.80 -15.79 1.47
N PHE A 236 -13.39 -14.59 1.59
CA PHE A 236 -12.72 -13.39 2.09
C PHE A 236 -13.59 -12.65 3.09
N HIS A 237 -12.96 -12.05 4.10
CA HIS A 237 -13.58 -10.97 4.85
C HIS A 237 -13.38 -9.66 4.10
N VAL A 238 -14.45 -8.86 4.02
CA VAL A 238 -14.41 -7.49 3.53
C VAL A 238 -14.35 -6.56 4.73
N LEU A 239 -13.30 -5.75 4.80
CA LEU A 239 -13.11 -4.78 5.87
C LEU A 239 -13.11 -3.36 5.33
N TYR A 240 -13.67 -2.44 6.12
CA TYR A 240 -13.60 -1.02 5.87
C TYR A 240 -12.96 -0.29 7.03
N TRP A 241 -12.13 0.68 6.69
CA TRP A 241 -11.71 1.75 7.57
C TRP A 241 -12.36 3.04 7.08
N HIS A 242 -12.88 3.81 8.03
CA HIS A 242 -13.36 5.16 7.80
C HIS A 242 -12.59 6.10 8.70
N LEU A 243 -12.24 7.29 8.20
CA LEU A 243 -11.66 8.33 9.04
C LEU A 243 -12.71 8.74 10.08
N SER A 244 -12.44 8.46 11.35
CA SER A 244 -13.30 8.88 12.45
C SER A 244 -13.33 10.40 12.57
N GLU A 245 -14.51 11.01 12.56
CA GLU A 245 -14.71 12.41 12.94
C GLU A 245 -14.23 12.59 14.39
N GLY A 246 -13.11 13.28 14.60
CA GLY A 246 -12.58 13.56 15.95
C GLY A 246 -11.08 13.37 16.16
N ARG A 247 -10.33 12.87 15.17
CA ARG A 247 -8.86 13.00 15.15
C ARG A 247 -8.46 13.84 13.94
N GLN A 248 -8.46 15.15 14.12
CA GLN A 248 -7.52 15.98 13.36
C GLN A 248 -6.10 15.69 13.89
N PRO A 249 -5.08 15.65 13.01
CA PRO A 249 -3.69 15.55 13.44
C PRO A 249 -3.30 16.72 14.36
#